data_AF-A0A7W3TKS0-F1
#
_entry.id   AF-A0A7W3TKS0-F1
#
_cell.length_a   1.000
_cell.length_b   1.000
_cell.length_c   1.000
_cell.angle_alpha   90.00
_cell.angle_beta   90.00
_cell.angle_gamma   90.00
#
_symmetry.space_group_name_H-M   'P 1'
#
loop_
_entity.id
_entity.type
_entity.pdbx_description
1 polymer ?
#
loop_
_entity_poly.entity_id
_entity_poly.type
_entity_poly.pdbx_seq_one_letter_code
_entity_poly.pdbx_strand_id
1 'polypeptide(L)' 'MYRLGILAVLAGVDGLVAFRLIGGQVGPDGVLHEPFALVPLGCLAIVLGAALLAGGWVRSRRAHAPREH' A
#
# COMPACT_ATOMS: atom_id res chain seq x y z
N MET A 1 -4.80 -12.03 -7.50
CA MET A 1 -3.70 -11.36 -6.78
C MET A 1 -3.58 -9.89 -7.20
N TYR A 2 -3.51 -9.59 -8.50
CA TYR A 2 -3.44 -8.19 -8.97
C TYR A 2 -4.57 -7.26 -8.52
N ARG A 3 -5.84 -7.68 -8.65
CA ARG A 3 -6.98 -6.86 -8.19
C ARG A 3 -6.88 -6.49 -6.71
N LEU A 4 -6.51 -7.45 -5.86
CA LEU A 4 -6.32 -7.22 -4.42
C LEU A 4 -5.15 -6.24 -4.17
N GLY A 5 -4.05 -6.38 -4.91
CA GLY A 5 -2.92 -5.46 -4.84
C GLY A 5 -3.31 -4.03 -5.23
N ILE A 6 -4.06 -3.86 -6.32
CA ILE A 6 -4.57 -2.54 -6.75
C ILE A 6 -5.48 -1.93 -5.69
N LEU A 7 -6.45 -2.70 -5.17
CA LEU A 7 -7.37 -2.22 -4.14
C LEU A 7 -6.63 -1.83 -2.85
N ALA A 8 -5.62 -2.60 -2.44
CA ALA A 8 -4.79 -2.27 -1.29
C ALA A 8 -3.98 -0.98 -1.49
N VAL A 9 -3.40 -0.77 -2.68
CA VAL A 9 -2.71 0.49 -2.99
C VAL A 9 -3.69 1.67 -2.98
N LEU A 10 -4.87 1.53 -3.61
CA LEU A 10 -5.88 2.58 -3.62
C LEU A 10 -6.34 2.94 -2.21
N ALA A 11 -6.66 1.95 -1.37
CA ALA A 11 -7.03 2.17 0.02
C ALA A 11 -5.93 2.89 0.81
N GLY A 12 -4.66 2.56 0.55
CA GLY A 12 -3.54 3.25 1.18
C GLY A 12 -3.36 4.71 0.71
N VAL A 13 -3.57 4.97 -0.59
CA VAL A 13 -3.59 6.33 -1.15
C VAL A 13 -4.76 7.14 -0.57
N ASP A 14 -5.95 6.54 -0.49
CA ASP A 14 -7.13 7.18 0.11
C ASP A 14 -6.89 7.52 1.59
N GLY A 15 -6.16 6.67 2.32
CA GLY A 15 -5.71 6.95 3.68
C GLY A 15 -4.81 8.19 3.78
N LEU A 16 -3.85 8.34 2.85
CA LEU A 16 -2.99 9.53 2.79
C LEU A 16 -3.76 10.80 2.38
N VAL A 17 -4.74 10.67 1.49
CA VAL A 17 -5.63 11.78 1.11
C VAL A 17 -6.51 12.17 2.30
N ALA A 18 -7.09 11.21 3.00
CA ALA A 18 -7.89 11.44 4.19
C ALA A 18 -7.07 12.10 5.31
N PHE A 19 -5.80 11.75 5.49
CA PHE A 19 -4.90 12.46 6.40
C PHE A 19 -4.78 13.96 6.05
N ARG A 20 -4.71 14.30 4.76
CA ARG A 20 -4.67 15.72 4.35
C ARG A 20 -5.95 16.48 4.63
N LEU A 21 -7.09 15.79 4.69
CA LEU A 21 -8.40 16.37 4.97
C LEU A 21 -8.68 16.49 6.47
N ILE A 22 -8.36 15.44 7.23
CA ILE A 22 -8.62 15.36 8.69
C ILE A 22 -7.51 16.09 9.46
N GLY A 23 -6.28 16.03 8.97
CA GLY A 23 -5.10 16.60 9.60
C GLY A 23 -4.53 15.73 10.73
N GLY A 24 -3.40 16.21 11.25
CA GLY A 24 -2.75 15.69 12.44
C GLY A 24 -1.95 16.82 13.09
N GLN A 25 -1.63 16.68 14.38
CA GLN A 25 -0.82 17.63 15.11
C GLN A 25 0.54 17.00 15.37
N VAL A 26 1.62 17.72 15.09
CA VAL A 26 2.95 17.28 15.53
C VAL A 26 3.13 17.79 16.95
N GLY A 27 3.35 16.86 17.88
CA GLY A 27 3.58 17.15 19.27
C GLY A 27 4.93 17.85 19.51
N PRO A 28 5.15 18.42 20.71
CA PRO A 28 6.42 19.05 21.09
C PRO A 28 7.62 18.10 21.09
N ASP A 29 7.36 16.79 21.17
CA ASP A 29 8.30 15.69 21.05
C ASP A 29 8.66 15.34 19.59
N GLY A 30 8.08 16.06 18.62
CA GLY A 30 8.26 15.81 17.20
C GLY A 30 7.49 14.60 16.67
N VAL A 31 6.61 14.00 17.49
CA VAL A 31 5.80 12.85 17.10
C VAL A 31 4.50 13.34 16.46
N LEU A 32 4.12 12.72 15.34
CA LEU A 32 2.83 12.98 14.73
C LEU A 32 1.72 12.30 15.54
N HIS A 33 0.85 13.11 16.15
CA HIS A 33 -0.38 12.66 16.79
C HIS A 33 -1.53 12.77 15.80
N GLU A 34 -1.90 11.63 15.22
CA GLU A 34 -3.04 11.48 14.33
C GLU A 34 -4.18 10.75 15.05
N PRO A 35 -5.45 11.10 14.78
CA PRO A 35 -6.60 10.45 15.41
C PRO A 35 -6.80 8.98 14.99
N PHE A 36 -6.38 8.59 13.78
CA PHE A 36 -6.65 7.25 13.22
C PHE A 36 -5.41 6.55 12.65
N ALA A 37 -4.19 7.06 12.91
CA ALA A 37 -2.94 6.54 12.34
C ALA A 37 -2.99 6.35 10.81
N LEU A 38 -3.56 7.35 10.11
CA LEU A 38 -3.81 7.28 8.67
C LEU A 38 -2.51 7.18 7.86
N VAL A 39 -1.45 7.90 8.25
CA VAL A 39 -0.17 7.83 7.56
C VAL A 39 0.51 6.46 7.73
N PRO A 40 0.68 5.90 8.95
CA PRO A 40 1.21 4.55 9.13
C PRO A 40 0.43 3.48 8.39
N LEU A 41 -0.91 3.48 8.52
CA LEU A 41 -1.77 2.47 7.90
C LEU A 41 -1.79 2.63 6.36
N GLY A 42 -1.82 3.86 5.86
CA GLY A 42 -1.79 4.15 4.43
C GLY A 42 -0.49 3.66 3.78
N CYS A 43 0.65 3.96 4.39
CA CYS A 43 1.95 3.44 3.93
C CYS A 43 2.01 1.91 3.97
N LEU A 44 1.54 1.27 5.04
CA LEU A 44 1.51 -0.18 5.16
C LEU A 44 0.68 -0.81 4.03
N ALA A 45 -0.51 -0.27 3.77
CA ALA A 45 -1.40 -0.74 2.71
C ALA A 45 -0.76 -0.60 1.31
N ILE A 46 -0.09 0.52 1.04
CA ILE A 46 0.64 0.72 -0.22
C ILE A 46 1.77 -0.31 -0.37
N VAL A 47 2.58 -0.53 0.67
CA VAL A 47 3.69 -1.50 0.65
C VAL A 47 3.19 -2.91 0.39
N LEU A 48 2.15 -3.34 1.12
CA LEU A 48 1.54 -4.66 0.93
C LEU A 48 0.92 -4.81 -0.47
N GLY A 49 0.21 -3.79 -0.94
CA GLY A 49 -0.36 -3.77 -2.27
C GLY A 49 0.70 -3.88 -3.36
N ALA A 50 1.78 -3.12 -3.26
CA ALA A 50 2.92 -3.19 -4.17
C ALA A 50 3.59 -4.58 -4.15
N ALA A 51 3.78 -5.18 -2.98
CA ALA A 51 4.33 -6.54 -2.86
C ALA A 51 3.42 -7.59 -3.53
N LEU A 52 2.10 -7.47 -3.40
CA LEU A 52 1.13 -8.36 -4.06
C LEU A 52 1.16 -8.21 -5.58
N LEU A 53 1.32 -6.98 -6.09
CA LEU A 53 1.46 -6.71 -7.52
C LEU A 53 2.77 -7.29 -8.07
N ALA A 54 3.88 -7.06 -7.37
CA ALA A 54 5.19 -7.59 -7.74
C ALA A 54 5.20 -9.14 -7.73
N GLY A 55 4.66 -9.75 -6.67
CA GLY A 55 4.55 -11.21 -6.57
C GLY A 55 3.64 -11.81 -7.64
N GLY A 56 2.51 -11.16 -7.94
CA GLY A 56 1.63 -11.53 -9.05
C GLY A 56 2.35 -11.50 -10.40
N TRP A 57 3.20 -10.49 -10.61
CA TRP A 57 3.96 -10.30 -11.84
C TRP A 57 5.09 -11.27 -12.03
N VAL A 58 5.87 -11.52 -10.98
CA VAL A 58 6.87 -12.58 -11.00
C VAL A 58 6.21 -13.93 -11.30
N ARG A 59 5.06 -14.23 -10.68
CA ARG A 59 4.35 -15.49 -10.92
C ARG A 59 3.79 -15.60 -12.34
N SER A 60 3.25 -14.50 -12.88
CA SER A 60 2.76 -14.46 -14.27
C SER A 60 3.89 -14.72 -15.27
N ARG A 61 5.08 -14.16 -15.03
CA ARG A 61 6.26 -14.39 -15.89
C ARG A 61 6.75 -15.83 -15.83
N ARG A 62 6.79 -16.43 -14.63
CA ARG A 62 7.19 -17.84 -14.46
C ARG A 62 6.21 -18.82 -15.11
N ALA A 63 4.93 -18.49 -15.19
CA ALA A 63 3.93 -19.33 -15.84
C ALA A 63 4.03 -19.35 -17.39
N HIS A 64 4.79 -18.43 -17.99
CA HIS A 64 5.01 -18.35 -19.44
C HIS A 64 6.41 -18.82 -19.86
N ALA A 65 7.18 -19.45 -18.96
CA ALA A 65 8.41 -20.13 -19.36
C ALA A 65 8.05 -21.27 -20.33
N PRO A 66 8.61 -21.31 -21.56
CA PRO A 66 8.33 -22.38 -22.51
C PRO A 66 8.72 -23.71 -21.88
N ARG A 67 7.83 -24.70 -21.94
CA ARG A 67 8.22 -26.09 -21.68
C ARG A 67 8.96 -26.56 -22.93
N GLU A 68 10.27 -26.59 -22.82
CA GLU A 68 11.15 -27.16 -23.83
C GLU A 68 10.91 -28.67 -23.81
N HIS A 69 10.30 -29.18 -24.88
CA HIS A 69 10.01 -30.60 -25.13
C HIS A 69 11.14 -31.24 -25.92
#